data_AF-A0A2T5G834-F1
#
_entry.id   AF-A0A2T5G834-F1
#
_cell.length_a   1.000
_cell.length_b   1.000
_cell.length_c   1.000
_cell.angle_alpha   90.00
_cell.angle_beta   90.00
_cell.angle_gamma   90.00
#
_symmetry.space_group_name_H-M   'P 1'
#
loop_
_entity.id
_entity.type
_entity.pdbx_description
1 polymer ?
#
loop_
_entity_poly.entity_id
_entity_poly.type
_entity_poly.pdbx_seq_one_letter_code
_entity_poly.pdbx_strand_id
1 'polypeptide(L)'
;MPLAVTRKQAAILERLGRDVRQGAAKLYEKRGRWFLALSVTLPVEEKTAGTESGKIAGIDMGLRYLAVVNAGGETLFFPGDQAAYVRRRYHALRRRNTRKRDFGRSLHSWSFYRLQPFIAYKARLAGIRVKWVNPKDTSRTCPRCGHCAKENRNGIRFRCGKCGYRGHADAVGAWNISLAISGLAEAA
;
A
#
# COMPACT_ATOMS: atom_id res chain seq x y z
N MET A 1 24.86 14.34 25.78
CA MET A 1 23.59 13.62 25.99
C MET A 1 23.50 12.48 24.98
N PRO A 2 23.19 11.24 25.40
CA PRO A 2 22.92 10.18 24.43
C PRO A 2 21.67 10.53 23.61
N LEU A 3 21.72 10.28 22.30
CA LEU A 3 20.56 10.39 21.42
C LEU A 3 19.50 9.38 21.88
N ALA A 4 18.32 9.86 22.26
CA ALA A 4 17.20 8.98 22.53
C ALA A 4 16.75 8.31 21.23
N VAL A 5 16.85 6.99 21.16
CA VAL A 5 16.53 6.19 19.97
C VAL A 5 15.57 5.06 20.31
N THR A 6 14.73 4.69 19.35
CA THR A 6 13.91 3.47 19.42
C THR A 6 14.79 2.22 19.22
N ARG A 7 14.31 1.04 19.65
CA ARG A 7 15.00 -0.24 19.39
C ARG A 7 15.36 -0.43 17.91
N LYS A 8 14.43 -0.07 17.01
CA LYS A 8 14.65 -0.15 15.56
C LYS A 8 15.76 0.79 15.08
N GLN A 9 15.83 2.01 15.64
CA GLN A 9 16.89 2.96 15.30
C GLN A 9 18.23 2.50 15.86
N ALA A 10 18.28 1.99 17.10
CA ALA A 10 19.50 1.45 17.70
C ALA A 10 20.11 0.33 16.83
N ALA A 11 19.29 -0.65 16.42
CA ALA A 11 19.74 -1.75 15.55
C ALA A 11 20.28 -1.27 14.18
N ILE A 12 19.76 -0.16 13.66
CA ILE A 12 20.28 0.45 12.42
C ILE A 12 21.61 1.18 12.68
N LEU A 13 21.72 1.89 13.81
CA LEU A 13 22.91 2.65 14.18
C LEU A 13 24.10 1.75 14.52
N GLU A 14 23.87 0.58 15.13
CA GLU A 14 24.92 -0.42 15.42
C GLU A 14 25.61 -0.96 14.16
N ARG A 15 24.92 -0.88 13.02
CA ARG A 15 25.40 -1.31 11.70
C ARG A 15 26.05 -0.18 10.89
N LEU A 16 26.03 1.05 11.41
CA LEU A 16 26.53 2.22 10.70
C LEU A 16 28.04 2.12 10.48
N GLY A 17 28.49 2.42 9.26
CA GLY A 17 29.90 2.33 8.88
C GLY A 17 30.38 0.89 8.59
N ARG A 18 29.53 -0.11 8.80
CA ARG A 18 29.72 -1.48 8.30
C ARG A 18 29.00 -1.61 6.97
N ASP A 19 27.79 -2.15 6.99
CA ASP A 19 26.94 -2.37 5.83
C ASP A 19 25.87 -1.27 5.66
N VAL A 20 25.54 -0.54 6.73
CA VAL A 20 24.66 0.63 6.66
C VAL A 20 25.48 1.89 6.42
N ARG A 21 25.18 2.60 5.32
CA ARG A 21 25.83 3.86 4.95
C ARG A 21 25.03 5.04 5.48
N GLN A 22 25.74 5.98 6.10
CA GLN A 22 25.19 7.27 6.49
C GLN A 22 24.98 8.16 5.25
N GLY A 23 23.84 8.84 5.20
CA GLY A 23 23.56 9.94 4.27
C GLY A 23 23.58 11.30 4.98
N ALA A 24 22.74 12.23 4.50
CA ALA A 24 22.58 13.53 5.11
C ALA A 24 22.09 13.44 6.57
N ALA A 25 22.67 14.29 7.41
CA ALA A 25 22.25 14.49 8.79
C ALA A 25 21.76 15.94 8.97
N LYS A 26 20.59 16.11 9.58
CA LYS A 26 20.04 17.42 9.90
C LYS A 26 19.60 17.47 11.36
N LEU A 27 20.21 18.37 12.12
CA LEU A 27 19.76 18.72 13.46
C LEU A 27 18.64 19.76 13.36
N TYR A 28 17.56 19.59 14.11
CA TYR A 28 16.48 20.56 14.16
C TYR A 28 15.77 20.54 15.52
N GLU A 29 15.20 21.69 15.90
CA GLU A 29 14.41 21.83 17.12
C GLU A 29 12.91 21.80 16.78
N LYS A 30 12.11 21.14 17.61
CA LYS A 30 10.65 21.16 17.52
C LYS A 30 10.04 21.11 18.92
N ARG A 31 9.31 22.17 19.29
CA ARG A 31 8.63 22.30 20.58
C ARG A 31 9.59 22.13 21.77
N GLY A 32 10.73 22.83 21.78
CA GLY A 32 11.71 22.77 22.87
C GLY A 32 12.54 21.49 22.92
N ARG A 33 12.45 20.62 21.90
CA ARG A 33 13.18 19.34 21.83
C ARG A 33 14.02 19.27 20.57
N TRP A 34 15.26 18.84 20.72
CA TRP A 34 16.20 18.63 19.62
C TRP A 34 16.05 17.23 19.01
N PHE A 35 16.13 17.17 17.68
CA PHE A 35 16.03 15.95 16.89
C PHE A 35 17.14 15.92 15.85
N LEU A 36 17.76 14.75 15.68
CA LEU A 36 18.68 14.47 14.59
C LEU A 36 17.96 13.61 13.54
N ALA A 37 17.67 14.19 12.37
CA ALA A 37 17.24 13.43 11.21
C ALA A 37 18.47 12.90 10.48
N LEU A 38 18.69 11.59 10.57
CA LEU A 38 19.76 10.89 9.88
C LEU A 38 19.17 10.05 8.74
N SER A 39 19.53 10.34 7.49
CA SER A 39 19.23 9.43 6.38
C SER A 39 20.27 8.32 6.33
N VAL A 40 19.82 7.11 6.03
CA VAL A 40 20.67 5.91 5.97
C VAL A 40 20.29 5.08 4.76
N THR A 41 21.30 4.44 4.16
CA THR A 41 21.14 3.45 3.11
C THR A 41 21.53 2.10 3.69
N LEU A 42 20.59 1.16 3.70
CA LEU A 42 20.79 -0.19 4.20
C LEU A 42 20.64 -1.20 3.05
N PRO A 43 21.50 -2.22 2.97
CA PRO A 43 21.28 -3.33 2.06
C PRO A 43 20.06 -4.10 2.54
N VAL A 44 19.21 -4.49 1.58
CA VAL A 44 18.04 -5.31 1.82
C VAL A 44 18.18 -6.54 0.95
N GLU A 45 18.42 -7.68 1.58
CA GLU A 45 18.43 -8.96 0.88
C GLU A 45 17.00 -9.26 0.41
N GLU A 46 16.80 -9.30 -0.91
CA GLU A 46 15.55 -9.79 -1.46
C GLU A 46 15.57 -11.32 -1.38
N LYS A 47 14.65 -11.92 -0.63
CA LYS A 47 14.47 -13.38 -0.65
C LYS A 47 14.15 -13.82 -2.07
N THR A 48 15.09 -14.50 -2.72
CA THR A 48 14.90 -15.17 -4.00
C THR A 48 13.89 -16.30 -3.84
N ALA A 49 13.32 -16.76 -4.97
CA ALA A 49 12.25 -17.76 -5.01
C ALA A 49 12.74 -19.13 -4.50
N GLY A 50 12.84 -19.27 -3.19
CA GLY A 50 12.93 -20.56 -2.50
C GLY A 50 11.55 -21.18 -2.45
N THR A 51 11.50 -22.46 -2.75
CA THR A 51 10.37 -23.40 -2.80
C THR A 51 9.65 -23.59 -1.47
N GLU A 52 9.14 -22.52 -0.88
CA GLU A 52 8.29 -22.61 0.30
C GLU A 52 6.92 -22.00 0.03
N SER A 53 5.91 -22.82 0.30
CA SER A 53 4.48 -22.52 0.44
C SER A 53 4.26 -21.44 1.52
N GLY A 54 4.67 -20.21 1.24
CA GLY A 54 4.44 -19.05 2.09
C GLY A 54 3.01 -18.54 1.95
N LYS A 55 2.46 -17.97 3.03
CA LYS A 55 1.17 -17.27 2.98
C LYS A 55 1.26 -16.10 1.99
N ILE A 56 0.37 -16.07 1.01
CA ILE A 56 0.26 -14.99 0.03
C ILE A 56 -0.75 -13.95 0.54
N ALA A 57 -0.37 -12.68 0.40
CA ALA A 57 -1.24 -11.55 0.69
C ALA A 57 -1.48 -10.74 -0.59
N GLY A 58 -2.75 -10.56 -0.96
CA GLY A 58 -3.17 -9.68 -2.04
C GLY A 58 -3.59 -8.32 -1.49
N ILE A 59 -3.12 -7.24 -2.13
CA ILE A 59 -3.36 -5.86 -1.68
C ILE A 59 -4.07 -5.09 -2.79
N ASP A 60 -5.33 -4.75 -2.57
CA ASP A 60 -6.09 -3.82 -3.42
C ASP A 60 -6.06 -2.41 -2.82
N MET A 61 -5.86 -1.38 -3.62
CA MET A 61 -5.78 0.00 -3.13
C MET A 61 -6.92 0.85 -3.69
N GLY A 62 -7.55 1.65 -2.83
CA GLY A 62 -8.80 2.35 -3.10
C GLY A 62 -8.83 3.79 -2.54
N LEU A 63 -9.74 4.62 -3.10
CA LEU A 63 -9.98 5.98 -2.58
C LEU A 63 -10.87 5.97 -1.34
N ARG A 64 -11.68 4.91 -1.19
CA ARG A 64 -12.54 4.65 -0.03
C ARG A 64 -11.73 3.96 1.08
N TYR A 65 -11.06 2.88 0.72
CA TYR A 65 -10.09 2.18 1.57
C TYR A 65 -8.71 2.33 0.94
N LEU A 66 -7.77 2.97 1.65
CA LEU A 66 -6.41 3.20 1.13
C LEU A 66 -5.74 1.89 0.72
N ALA A 67 -6.01 0.83 1.48
CA ALA A 67 -5.66 -0.54 1.15
C ALA A 67 -6.74 -1.49 1.69
N VAL A 68 -6.94 -2.59 1.00
CA VAL A 68 -7.65 -3.79 1.45
C VAL A 68 -6.70 -4.95 1.22
N VAL A 69 -6.44 -5.71 2.28
CA VAL A 69 -5.46 -6.80 2.26
C VAL A 69 -6.18 -8.10 2.51
N ASN A 70 -6.06 -9.07 1.60
CA ASN A 70 -6.48 -10.44 1.83
C ASN A 70 -5.25 -11.32 2.03
N ALA A 71 -5.10 -11.92 3.20
CA ALA A 71 -3.96 -12.77 3.54
C ALA A 71 -4.45 -14.07 4.19
N GLY A 72 -4.25 -15.21 3.51
CA GLY A 72 -4.65 -16.51 4.04
C GLY A 72 -6.14 -16.64 4.39
N GLY A 73 -7.03 -15.94 3.66
CA GLY A 73 -8.48 -15.96 3.88
C GLY A 73 -9.00 -14.85 4.80
N GLU A 74 -8.14 -14.18 5.57
CA GLU A 74 -8.51 -13.03 6.38
C GLU A 74 -8.43 -11.75 5.55
N THR A 75 -9.37 -10.83 5.76
CA THR A 75 -9.40 -9.54 5.05
C THR A 75 -9.31 -8.37 6.02
N LEU A 76 -8.32 -7.50 5.81
CA LEU A 76 -8.11 -6.27 6.56
C LEU A 76 -8.45 -5.06 5.70
N PHE A 77 -9.19 -4.11 6.27
CA PHE A 77 -9.56 -2.85 5.62
C PHE A 77 -8.81 -1.69 6.26
N PHE A 78 -8.23 -0.82 5.43
CA PHE A 78 -7.56 0.40 5.88
C PHE A 78 -8.37 1.61 5.41
N PRO A 79 -9.21 2.21 6.28
CA PRO A 79 -10.10 3.31 5.90
C PRO A 79 -9.36 4.53 5.35
N GLY A 80 -9.94 5.17 4.35
CA GLY A 80 -9.40 6.37 3.72
C GLY A 80 -10.02 7.68 4.20
N ASP A 81 -10.78 7.69 5.29
CA ASP A 81 -11.60 8.85 5.69
C ASP A 81 -10.79 10.12 5.93
N GLN A 82 -9.64 10.00 6.60
CA GLN A 82 -8.73 11.13 6.83
C GLN A 82 -8.16 11.65 5.51
N ALA A 83 -7.73 10.75 4.61
CA ALA A 83 -7.27 11.14 3.29
C ALA A 83 -8.39 11.79 2.46
N ALA A 84 -9.63 11.30 2.58
CA ALA A 84 -10.80 11.87 1.94
C ALA A 84 -11.15 13.26 2.51
N TYR A 85 -11.05 13.44 3.84
CA TYR A 85 -11.23 14.73 4.51
C TYR A 85 -10.20 15.76 4.00
N VAL A 86 -8.91 15.40 4.02
CA VAL A 86 -7.82 16.25 3.52
C VAL A 86 -8.07 16.61 2.06
N ARG A 87 -8.40 15.63 1.21
CA ARG A 87 -8.72 15.85 -0.21
C ARG A 87 -9.87 16.85 -0.38
N ARG A 88 -10.97 16.68 0.35
CA ARG A 88 -12.13 17.60 0.30
C ARG A 88 -11.74 19.01 0.75
N ARG A 89 -10.98 19.14 1.84
CA ARG A 89 -10.51 20.44 2.36
C ARG A 89 -9.67 21.20 1.34
N TYR A 90 -8.66 20.56 0.74
CA TYR A 90 -7.81 21.21 -0.25
C TYR A 90 -8.57 21.54 -1.55
N HIS A 91 -9.52 20.69 -1.95
CA HIS A 91 -10.38 20.99 -3.09
C HIS A 91 -11.27 22.23 -2.85
N ALA A 92 -11.85 22.37 -1.65
CA ALA A 92 -12.60 23.55 -1.26
C ALA A 92 -11.73 24.82 -1.21
N LEU A 93 -10.52 24.71 -0.66
CA LEU A 93 -9.55 25.83 -0.62
C LEU A 93 -9.18 26.31 -2.02
N ARG A 94 -8.96 25.39 -2.97
CA ARG A 94 -8.68 25.74 -4.37
C ARG A 94 -9.83 26.49 -5.03
N ARG A 95 -11.07 26.05 -4.82
CA ARG A 95 -12.26 26.75 -5.33
C ARG A 95 -12.41 28.17 -4.79
N ARG A 96 -12.01 28.40 -3.54
CA ARG A 96 -12.03 29.74 -2.93
C ARG A 96 -10.89 30.64 -3.44
N ASN A 97 -9.72 30.07 -3.71
CA ASN A 97 -8.52 30.80 -4.11
C ASN A 97 -8.42 31.04 -5.64
N THR A 98 -9.45 30.72 -6.42
CA THR A 98 -9.50 30.92 -7.88
C THR A 98 -9.69 32.39 -8.31
N ARG A 99 -8.89 33.32 -7.77
CA ARG A 99 -8.72 34.68 -8.30
C ARG A 99 -7.33 34.96 -8.89
N LYS A 100 -6.45 33.96 -9.01
CA LYS A 100 -5.24 34.10 -9.81
C LYS A 100 -5.05 32.87 -10.71
N ARG A 101 -4.99 33.13 -12.02
CA ARG A 101 -4.45 32.21 -13.01
C ARG A 101 -3.01 31.90 -12.61
N ASP A 102 -2.56 30.72 -13.02
CA ASP A 102 -1.22 30.14 -12.83
C ASP A 102 -0.95 29.49 -11.46
N PHE A 103 -1.17 28.18 -11.39
CA PHE A 103 -0.09 27.20 -11.33
C PHE A 103 -0.65 25.77 -11.40
N GLY A 104 -0.27 25.04 -12.45
CA GLY A 104 0.07 23.62 -12.44
C GLY A 104 -0.95 22.62 -11.86
N ARG A 105 -1.62 21.90 -12.77
CA ARG A 105 -2.23 20.58 -12.51
C ARG A 105 -1.21 19.58 -11.93
N SER A 106 -1.01 19.45 -10.61
CA SER A 106 -0.28 18.26 -10.09
C SER A 106 -0.32 18.05 -8.56
N LEU A 107 -1.51 17.84 -7.99
CA LEU A 107 -1.60 17.30 -6.62
C LEU A 107 -2.68 16.22 -6.47
N HIS A 108 -3.47 15.96 -7.53
CA HIS A 108 -4.49 14.90 -7.53
C HIS A 108 -3.90 13.49 -7.71
N SER A 109 -2.64 13.36 -8.12
CA SER A 109 -1.94 12.09 -8.37
C SER A 109 -1.14 11.55 -7.16
N TRP A 110 -1.00 12.31 -6.07
CA TRP A 110 0.09 12.08 -5.11
C TRP A 110 -0.12 11.00 -4.05
N SER A 111 -1.34 10.69 -3.62
CA SER A 111 -1.54 9.79 -2.46
C SER A 111 -1.42 8.31 -2.83
N PHE A 112 -1.79 7.93 -4.05
CA PHE A 112 -1.87 6.53 -4.46
C PHE A 112 -0.55 5.96 -4.95
N TYR A 113 0.06 6.64 -5.93
CA TYR A 113 1.34 6.21 -6.50
C TYR A 113 2.48 6.24 -5.47
N ARG A 114 2.33 6.97 -4.36
CA ARG A 114 3.32 6.95 -3.26
C ARG A 114 3.07 5.87 -2.22
N LEU A 115 1.83 5.43 -2.03
CA LEU A 115 1.54 4.37 -1.06
C LEU A 115 2.12 3.02 -1.52
N GLN A 116 2.01 2.72 -2.81
CA GLN A 116 2.60 1.55 -3.45
C GLN A 116 4.10 1.34 -3.14
N PRO A 117 5.01 2.28 -3.45
CA PRO A 117 6.43 2.15 -3.14
C PRO A 117 6.67 2.13 -1.63
N PHE A 118 5.84 2.81 -0.82
CA PHE A 118 5.95 2.77 0.64
C PHE A 118 5.64 1.40 1.22
N ILE A 119 4.57 0.75 0.77
CA ILE A 119 4.25 -0.63 1.13
C ILE A 119 5.38 -1.54 0.64
N ALA A 120 5.80 -1.37 -0.61
CA ALA A 120 6.78 -2.25 -1.21
C ALA A 120 8.16 -2.18 -0.54
N TYR A 121 8.66 -1.00 -0.17
CA TYR A 121 9.94 -0.91 0.55
C TYR A 121 9.80 -1.46 1.98
N LYS A 122 8.68 -1.20 2.69
CA LYS A 122 8.47 -1.72 4.04
C LYS A 122 8.34 -3.25 4.06
N ALA A 123 7.67 -3.82 3.05
CA ALA A 123 7.58 -5.25 2.85
C ALA A 123 8.98 -5.86 2.64
N ARG A 124 9.79 -5.29 1.74
CA ARG A 124 11.18 -5.73 1.53
C ARG A 124 12.03 -5.64 2.80
N LEU A 125 11.90 -4.55 3.56
CA LEU A 125 12.57 -4.40 4.86
C LEU A 125 12.16 -5.46 5.89
N ALA A 126 10.96 -6.04 5.75
CA ALA A 126 10.49 -7.15 6.58
C ALA A 126 10.82 -8.53 5.96
N GLY A 127 11.61 -8.58 4.88
CA GLY A 127 11.93 -9.81 4.16
C GLY A 127 10.74 -10.39 3.37
N ILE A 128 9.71 -9.59 3.11
CA ILE A 128 8.52 -10.00 2.35
C ILE A 128 8.74 -9.67 0.88
N ARG A 129 8.62 -10.70 0.03
CA ARG A 129 8.69 -10.54 -1.43
C ARG A 129 7.46 -9.80 -1.95
N VAL A 130 7.69 -8.87 -2.87
CA VAL A 130 6.62 -8.08 -3.52
C VAL A 130 6.57 -8.45 -4.99
N LYS A 131 5.39 -8.82 -5.48
CA LYS A 131 5.11 -9.00 -6.91
C LYS A 131 4.00 -8.02 -7.32
N TRP A 132 4.17 -7.40 -8.48
CA TRP A 132 3.13 -6.58 -9.09
C TRP A 132 2.23 -7.45 -9.94
N VAL A 133 0.92 -7.20 -9.88
CA VAL A 133 -0.11 -7.95 -10.62
C VAL A 133 -0.89 -6.96 -11.48
N ASN A 134 -1.31 -7.38 -12.66
CA ASN A 134 -2.23 -6.58 -13.47
C ASN A 134 -3.60 -6.47 -12.78
N PRO A 135 -4.08 -5.27 -12.43
CA PRO A 135 -5.32 -5.11 -11.69
C PRO A 135 -6.58 -5.26 -12.55
N LYS A 136 -6.43 -5.49 -13.86
CA LYS A 136 -7.58 -5.60 -14.77
C LYS A 136 -8.53 -6.72 -14.32
N ASP A 137 -9.81 -6.41 -14.22
CA ASP A 137 -10.90 -7.36 -13.93
C ASP A 137 -10.90 -8.07 -12.58
N THR A 138 -9.96 -7.73 -11.70
CA THR A 138 -9.87 -8.29 -10.34
C THR A 138 -11.10 -7.99 -9.48
N SER A 139 -11.80 -6.88 -9.72
CA SER A 139 -13.01 -6.53 -8.97
C SER A 139 -14.32 -7.04 -9.58
N ARG A 140 -14.25 -7.70 -10.75
CA ARG A 140 -15.39 -8.24 -11.52
C ARG A 140 -15.38 -9.77 -11.59
N THR A 141 -14.21 -10.37 -11.40
CA THR A 141 -14.00 -11.81 -11.40
C THR A 141 -14.42 -12.41 -10.06
N CYS A 142 -15.19 -13.49 -10.08
CA CYS A 142 -15.53 -14.20 -8.87
C CYS A 142 -14.34 -15.06 -8.38
N PRO A 143 -13.85 -14.87 -7.14
CA PRO A 143 -12.71 -15.63 -6.62
C PRO A 143 -13.03 -17.10 -6.34
N ARG A 144 -14.32 -17.47 -6.33
CA ARG A 144 -14.77 -18.86 -6.10
C ARG A 144 -14.92 -19.68 -7.39
N CYS A 145 -15.38 -19.06 -8.48
CA CYS A 145 -15.77 -19.80 -9.69
C CYS A 145 -15.23 -19.22 -10.99
N GLY A 146 -14.38 -18.18 -10.93
CA GLY A 146 -13.74 -17.56 -12.09
C GLY A 146 -14.66 -16.71 -12.98
N HIS A 147 -15.99 -16.73 -12.78
CA HIS A 147 -16.91 -15.97 -13.63
C HIS A 147 -16.67 -14.45 -13.52
N CYS A 148 -16.27 -13.84 -14.64
CA CYS A 148 -16.07 -12.40 -14.77
C CYS A 148 -17.22 -11.77 -15.55
N ALA A 149 -17.94 -10.86 -14.90
CA ALA A 149 -19.04 -10.12 -15.49
C ALA A 149 -19.12 -8.72 -14.86
N LYS A 150 -19.57 -7.73 -15.62
CA LYS A 150 -19.68 -6.34 -15.14
C LYS A 150 -20.73 -6.23 -14.04
N GLU A 151 -21.79 -7.00 -14.17
CA GLU A 151 -22.97 -7.08 -13.31
C GLU A 151 -22.62 -7.66 -11.94
N ASN A 152 -21.47 -8.35 -11.83
CA ASN A 152 -21.02 -8.91 -10.55
C ASN A 152 -20.72 -7.83 -9.51
N ARG A 153 -20.44 -6.59 -9.94
CA ARG A 153 -20.10 -5.47 -9.05
C ARG A 153 -21.13 -4.36 -9.16
N ASN A 154 -21.69 -3.97 -8.01
CA ASN A 154 -22.49 -2.77 -7.86
C ASN A 154 -21.94 -1.93 -6.69
N GLY A 155 -21.10 -0.94 -7.01
CA GLY A 155 -20.41 -0.10 -6.03
C GLY A 155 -19.50 -0.92 -5.11
N ILE A 156 -19.87 -0.96 -3.82
CA ILE A 156 -19.16 -1.73 -2.77
C ILE A 156 -19.61 -3.19 -2.68
N ARG A 157 -20.75 -3.52 -3.29
CA ARG A 157 -21.33 -4.87 -3.21
C ARG A 157 -20.84 -5.70 -4.39
N PHE A 158 -20.45 -6.93 -4.10
CA PHE A 158 -20.18 -7.96 -5.08
C PHE A 158 -21.22 -9.08 -4.96
N ARG A 159 -21.73 -9.55 -6.10
CA ARG A 159 -22.58 -10.73 -6.20
C ARG A 159 -22.29 -11.44 -7.51
N CYS A 160 -21.77 -12.67 -7.45
CA CYS A 160 -21.58 -13.47 -8.65
C CYS A 160 -22.92 -13.93 -9.24
N GLY A 161 -23.16 -13.65 -10.52
CA GLY A 161 -24.34 -14.16 -11.25
C GLY A 161 -24.34 -15.68 -11.47
N LYS A 162 -23.16 -16.32 -11.48
CA LYS A 162 -23.01 -17.77 -11.74
C LYS A 162 -23.13 -18.63 -10.48
N CYS A 163 -22.35 -18.35 -9.43
CA CYS A 163 -22.32 -19.19 -8.22
C CYS A 163 -23.02 -18.56 -7.00
N GLY A 164 -23.56 -17.35 -7.14
CA GLY A 164 -24.27 -16.67 -6.06
C GLY A 164 -23.39 -16.10 -4.93
N TYR A 165 -22.06 -16.26 -4.98
CA TYR A 165 -21.13 -15.72 -3.99
C TYR A 165 -21.33 -14.21 -3.79
N ARG A 166 -21.36 -13.76 -2.53
CA ARG A 166 -21.55 -12.35 -2.15
C ARG A 166 -20.40 -11.89 -1.28
N GLY A 167 -20.02 -10.62 -1.41
CA GLY A 167 -18.98 -10.04 -0.58
C GLY A 167 -18.78 -8.55 -0.81
N HIS A 168 -17.77 -7.99 -0.18
CA HIS A 168 -17.33 -6.62 -0.44
C HIS A 168 -16.44 -6.58 -1.69
N ALA A 169 -16.71 -5.67 -2.63
CA ALA A 169 -16.02 -5.62 -3.92
C ALA A 169 -14.50 -5.41 -3.79
N ASP A 170 -14.06 -4.57 -2.85
CA ASP A 170 -12.62 -4.33 -2.62
C ASP A 170 -11.95 -5.53 -1.91
N ALA A 171 -12.70 -6.33 -1.13
CA ALA A 171 -12.18 -7.59 -0.56
C ALA A 171 -12.02 -8.67 -1.64
N VAL A 172 -12.97 -8.72 -2.57
CA VAL A 172 -12.88 -9.57 -3.76
C VAL A 172 -11.69 -9.18 -4.63
N GLY A 173 -11.46 -7.88 -4.82
CA GLY A 173 -10.27 -7.37 -5.51
C GLY A 173 -8.98 -7.87 -4.85
N ALA A 174 -8.85 -7.69 -3.53
CA ALA A 174 -7.68 -8.15 -2.77
C ALA A 174 -7.47 -9.68 -2.85
N TRP A 175 -8.57 -10.46 -2.81
CA TRP A 175 -8.50 -11.92 -2.95
C TRP A 175 -8.07 -12.33 -4.37
N ASN A 176 -8.62 -11.73 -5.42
CA ASN A 176 -8.18 -12.06 -6.77
C ASN A 176 -6.71 -11.70 -7.02
N ILE A 177 -6.20 -10.62 -6.40
CA ILE A 177 -4.77 -10.28 -6.45
C ILE A 177 -3.92 -11.37 -5.77
N SER A 178 -4.38 -11.96 -4.65
CA SER A 178 -3.66 -13.07 -4.02
C SER A 178 -3.66 -14.31 -4.89
N LEU A 179 -4.79 -14.66 -5.51
CA LEU A 179 -4.92 -15.80 -6.41
C LEU A 179 -4.02 -15.69 -7.65
N ALA A 180 -3.88 -14.48 -8.21
CA ALA A 180 -3.00 -14.23 -9.35
C ALA A 180 -1.51 -14.50 -9.03
N ILE A 181 -1.09 -14.28 -7.79
CA ILE A 181 0.29 -14.57 -7.36
C ILE A 181 0.50 -16.07 -7.11
N SER A 182 -0.53 -16.77 -6.63
CA SER A 182 -0.50 -18.22 -6.38
C SER A 182 -0.44 -19.06 -7.65
N GLY A 183 -0.59 -18.47 -8.85
CA GLY A 183 -0.70 -19.21 -10.11
C GLY A 183 -2.06 -19.89 -10.33
N LEU A 184 -3.02 -19.71 -9.42
CA LEU A 184 -4.36 -20.31 -9.50
C LEU A 184 -5.29 -19.56 -10.46
N ALA A 185 -4.91 -18.36 -10.90
CA ALA A 185 -5.71 -17.54 -11.83
C ALA A 185 -5.52 -17.92 -13.31
N GLU A 186 -4.49 -18.68 -13.67
CA GLU A 186 -4.21 -19.07 -15.06
C GLU A 186 -4.82 -20.43 -15.46
N ALA A 187 -5.52 -21.11 -14.53
CA ALA A 187 -6.04 -22.47 -14.71
C ALA A 187 -7.58 -22.55 -14.90
N ALA A 188 -8.24 -21.46 -15.31
CA ALA A 188 -9.70 -21.42 -15.48
C ALA A 188 -10.14 -20.80 -16.82
#